data_AF-A0A7S0JIU4-F1
#
_entry.id   AF-A0A7S0JIU4-F1
#
_cell.length_a   1.000
_cell.length_b   1.000
_cell.length_c   1.000
_cell.angle_alpha   90.00
_cell.angle_beta   90.00
_cell.angle_gamma   90.00
#
_symmetry.space_group_name_H-M   'P 1'
#
loop_
_entity.id
_entity.type
_entity.pdbx_description
1 polymer ?
#
loop_
_entity_poly.entity_id
_entity_poly.type
_entity_poly.pdbx_seq_one_letter_code
_entity_poly.pdbx_strand_id
1 'polypeptide(L)'
;ISETDTPSNSLAEEQREAPLDVGVQGPQPSASVSPSLRPVSVRISRASTVSSMSLCAAVGPVATATTAPAASGADAESEDGVHPSTQPRKRASTTGTRLALWEREEAEKHSLEQQRAQRIAALDVQRQNEAVAAEERQAAWKRSEDERLEGERRQFLAKEAEREAANLKLAEENRQMFAQQEEDMAAEQAKLDEERRRQVQLKKEREAPKVLLGDADEFSYHLQAGMAEKVKAFRRKGRGGDTLIMQIKHELNELQIEEAATGMSLEDLADRLEDFALVGQPRYVLHIHEFAHKDGRVSYPIAFVMFMPENIPVQLKVLYTRPVSKLCETFSVNKHFALDDPESLDQEWLEVQLGLRSA
;
A
#
# COMPACT_ATOMS: atom_id res chain seq x y z
N ILE A 1 -44.56 51.45 21.07
CA ILE A 1 -45.92 51.03 20.67
C ILE A 1 -45.70 49.69 19.98
N SER A 2 -45.87 48.52 20.57
CA SER A 2 -46.76 47.98 21.61
C SER A 2 -46.10 46.66 22.10
N GLU A 3 -46.03 46.42 23.41
CA GLU A 3 -46.74 45.34 24.15
C GLU A 3 -46.26 43.92 23.81
N THR A 4 -45.51 43.27 24.71
CA THR A 4 -45.93 42.18 25.64
C THR A 4 -45.89 40.81 24.92
N ASP A 5 -45.57 39.64 25.49
CA ASP A 5 -45.75 39.08 26.82
C ASP A 5 -44.74 37.92 27.03
N THR A 6 -44.40 37.68 28.30
CA THR A 6 -43.94 36.37 28.80
C THR A 6 -45.16 35.50 29.13
N PRO A 7 -44.99 34.17 29.28
CA PRO A 7 -45.11 33.71 30.67
C PRO A 7 -44.15 32.58 31.05
N SER A 8 -43.84 32.61 32.35
CA SER A 8 -43.23 31.55 33.15
C SER A 8 -44.28 30.54 33.63
N ASN A 9 -43.89 29.27 33.81
CA ASN A 9 -44.30 28.35 34.90
C ASN A 9 -43.56 27.01 34.67
N SER A 10 -42.62 26.56 35.50
CA SER A 10 -42.68 26.08 36.89
C SER A 10 -43.25 24.66 37.04
N LEU A 11 -42.58 23.86 37.90
CA LEU A 11 -42.94 22.55 38.48
C LEU A 11 -42.66 21.33 37.57
N ALA A 12 -42.07 20.21 38.01
CA ALA A 12 -41.82 19.71 39.37
C ALA A 12 -40.61 18.75 39.41
N GLU A 13 -39.98 18.70 40.59
CA GLU A 13 -39.18 17.57 41.09
C GLU A 13 -39.98 16.26 41.06
N GLU A 14 -39.35 15.14 40.70
CA GLU A 14 -39.59 13.87 41.41
C GLU A 14 -38.36 12.97 41.31
N GLN A 15 -37.77 12.70 42.47
CA GLN A 15 -36.80 11.63 42.72
C GLN A 15 -37.56 10.30 42.86
N ARG A 16 -37.00 9.18 42.38
CA ARG A 16 -36.63 7.99 43.20
C ARG A 16 -36.32 6.73 42.39
N GLU A 17 -35.28 6.04 42.90
CA GLU A 17 -35.12 4.59 43.08
C GLU A 17 -34.92 3.65 41.85
N ALA A 18 -33.70 3.10 41.79
CA ALA A 18 -33.42 1.74 41.29
C ALA A 18 -33.98 0.69 42.29
N PRO A 19 -34.19 -0.61 41.93
CA PRO A 19 -33.05 -1.56 41.80
C PRO A 19 -33.25 -2.84 40.91
N LEU A 20 -32.11 -3.51 40.63
CA LEU A 20 -31.85 -4.98 40.48
C LEU A 20 -32.63 -5.82 39.42
N ASP A 21 -31.92 -6.38 38.43
CA ASP A 21 -31.33 -7.75 38.37
C ASP A 21 -32.32 -8.84 37.92
N VAL A 22 -32.17 -9.36 36.69
CA VAL A 22 -32.36 -10.79 36.33
C VAL A 22 -31.59 -11.06 35.02
N GLY A 23 -30.60 -11.95 35.07
CA GLY A 23 -29.87 -12.45 33.91
C GLY A 23 -30.66 -13.46 33.06
N VAL A 24 -30.34 -13.54 31.77
CA VAL A 24 -30.61 -14.71 30.92
C VAL A 24 -29.41 -14.99 30.02
N GLN A 25 -28.92 -16.22 30.11
CA GLN A 25 -27.79 -16.79 29.38
C GLN A 25 -28.17 -17.22 27.95
N GLY A 26 -27.21 -17.07 27.04
CA GLY A 26 -26.90 -18.00 25.93
C GLY A 26 -27.26 -17.55 24.51
N PRO A 27 -26.70 -18.16 23.44
CA PRO A 27 -25.62 -19.16 23.39
C PRO A 27 -24.38 -18.72 22.56
N GLN A 28 -23.23 -19.30 22.88
CA GLN A 28 -22.03 -19.30 22.05
C GLN A 28 -22.16 -20.27 20.85
N PRO A 29 -21.55 -19.96 19.70
CA PRO A 29 -21.13 -20.98 18.74
C PRO A 29 -19.61 -21.17 18.73
N SER A 30 -19.22 -22.34 19.23
CA SER A 30 -18.28 -23.31 18.64
C SER A 30 -17.04 -22.80 17.88
N ALA A 31 -15.90 -23.11 18.47
CA ALA A 31 -14.59 -23.16 17.85
C ALA A 31 -14.54 -24.13 16.65
N SER A 32 -13.95 -23.67 15.55
CA SER A 32 -13.46 -24.52 14.47
C SER A 32 -12.05 -24.08 14.07
N VAL A 33 -11.08 -24.84 14.58
CA VAL A 33 -9.84 -25.31 13.94
C VAL A 33 -9.34 -24.47 12.75
N SER A 34 -8.26 -23.70 12.99
CA SER A 34 -7.41 -23.15 11.93
C SER A 34 -6.08 -23.90 11.84
N PRO A 35 -5.52 -24.08 10.63
CA PRO A 35 -4.42 -24.99 10.36
C PRO A 35 -3.04 -24.40 10.70
N SER A 36 -2.20 -25.29 11.23
CA SER A 36 -0.76 -25.14 11.46
C SER A 36 -0.01 -24.73 10.19
N LEU A 37 0.43 -23.47 10.11
CA LEU A 37 1.45 -23.04 9.15
C LEU A 37 2.85 -23.20 9.77
N ARG A 38 3.63 -24.06 9.13
CA ARG A 38 5.04 -24.33 9.45
C ARG A 38 5.89 -23.09 9.13
N PRO A 39 6.81 -22.65 10.00
CA PRO A 39 7.86 -21.73 9.59
C PRO A 39 8.92 -22.48 8.76
N VAL A 40 9.16 -21.97 7.55
CA VAL A 40 10.27 -22.36 6.69
C VAL A 40 11.58 -22.01 7.39
N SER A 41 12.40 -23.03 7.67
CA SER A 41 13.78 -22.87 8.14
C SER A 41 14.65 -22.33 7.02
N VAL A 42 15.03 -21.05 7.09
CA VAL A 42 16.17 -20.54 6.33
C VAL A 42 17.44 -20.81 7.14
N ARG A 43 18.27 -21.74 6.63
CA ARG A 43 19.66 -21.93 7.11
C ARG A 43 20.47 -20.70 6.74
N ILE A 44 20.90 -19.93 7.72
CA ILE A 44 22.03 -19.00 7.58
C ILE A 44 23.19 -19.57 8.41
N SER A 45 24.26 -19.90 7.69
CA SER A 45 25.48 -20.51 8.22
C SER A 45 26.15 -19.60 9.25
N ARG A 46 26.45 -20.15 10.44
CA ARG A 46 27.41 -19.59 11.39
C ARG A 46 28.83 -19.87 10.89
N ALA A 47 29.59 -18.83 10.60
CA ALA A 47 31.05 -18.84 10.67
C ALA A 47 31.46 -17.88 11.79
N SER A 48 32.24 -18.37 12.75
CA SER A 48 32.81 -17.60 13.86
C SER A 48 34.28 -17.28 13.59
N THR A 49 34.77 -16.26 14.32
CA THR A 49 36.17 -15.83 14.53
C THR A 49 36.82 -15.12 13.33
N VAL A 50 37.47 -13.97 13.43
CA VAL A 50 38.38 -13.45 14.48
C VAL A 50 38.28 -11.91 14.51
N SER A 51 38.27 -11.32 15.70
CA SER A 51 38.35 -9.86 15.92
C SER A 51 39.81 -9.42 15.97
N SER A 52 40.24 -8.57 15.05
CA SER A 52 41.52 -7.85 15.11
C SER A 52 41.53 -6.67 14.15
N MET A 53 42.29 -5.64 14.53
CA MET A 53 42.66 -4.40 13.83
C MET A 53 41.69 -3.23 14.03
N SER A 54 42.03 -2.26 14.86
CA SER A 54 43.11 -1.26 14.71
C SER A 54 42.77 -0.27 13.60
N LEU A 55 42.45 0.97 13.98
CA LEU A 55 42.27 2.08 13.05
C LEU A 55 42.97 3.33 13.59
N CYS A 56 43.82 3.84 12.71
CA CYS A 56 44.76 4.94 12.80
C CYS A 56 44.10 6.33 12.87
N ALA A 57 44.81 7.29 13.44
CA ALA A 57 45.00 8.66 12.92
C ALA A 57 46.15 9.31 13.72
N ALA A 58 47.36 9.50 13.17
CA ALA A 58 47.81 10.66 12.37
C ALA A 58 47.68 12.00 13.14
N VAL A 59 48.72 12.43 13.90
CA VAL A 59 49.83 13.37 13.53
C VAL A 59 49.29 14.72 13.03
N GLY A 60 49.55 15.92 13.58
CA GLY A 60 50.39 16.54 14.63
C GLY A 60 50.10 18.07 14.54
N PRO A 61 50.99 19.03 14.86
CA PRO A 61 51.99 19.15 15.93
C PRO A 61 51.72 20.40 16.83
N VAL A 62 52.52 20.64 17.87
CA VAL A 62 53.11 21.95 18.26
C VAL A 62 53.84 21.84 19.60
N ALA A 63 54.89 22.65 19.70
CA ALA A 63 56.06 22.58 20.54
C ALA A 63 55.94 23.14 21.97
N THR A 64 56.66 22.46 22.86
CA THR A 64 57.61 22.97 23.87
C THR A 64 57.17 24.00 24.92
N ALA A 65 57.21 23.56 26.19
CA ALA A 65 57.71 24.38 27.30
C ALA A 65 58.29 23.49 28.43
N THR A 66 59.60 23.60 28.57
CA THR A 66 60.48 23.43 29.73
C THR A 66 59.81 23.39 31.11
N THR A 67 60.08 22.35 31.91
CA THR A 67 60.10 22.43 33.38
C THR A 67 61.15 21.47 33.95
N ALA A 68 61.79 21.98 35.01
CA ALA A 68 62.98 21.58 35.76
C ALA A 68 63.16 20.11 36.18
N PRO A 69 64.41 19.67 36.41
CA PRO A 69 64.72 18.44 37.12
C PRO A 69 64.88 18.64 38.64
N ALA A 70 64.44 17.64 39.41
CA ALA A 70 64.66 17.52 40.84
C ALA A 70 65.79 16.52 41.16
N ALA A 71 66.74 17.01 41.94
CA ALA A 71 67.50 16.40 43.04
C ALA A 71 67.81 14.88 43.07
N SER A 72 69.10 14.58 43.03
CA SER A 72 69.87 13.70 43.96
C SER A 72 71.35 13.91 43.58
N GLY A 73 72.34 14.11 44.44
CA GLY A 73 72.64 13.53 45.75
C GLY A 73 73.96 12.75 45.60
N ALA A 74 75.05 13.24 46.21
CA ALA A 74 76.39 12.65 46.44
C ALA A 74 77.46 13.75 46.22
N ASP A 75 78.08 14.28 47.27
CA ASP A 75 79.22 13.73 48.03
C ASP A 75 80.59 13.91 47.32
N ALA A 76 81.60 14.14 48.16
CA ALA A 76 83.05 14.20 47.90
C ALA A 76 83.68 15.61 47.91
N GLU A 77 83.96 16.02 49.15
CA GLU A 77 85.01 16.91 49.60
C GLU A 77 86.39 16.52 49.03
N SER A 78 87.16 17.50 48.52
CA SER A 78 88.63 17.50 48.59
C SER A 78 89.14 18.86 48.10
N GLU A 79 89.70 19.69 48.99
CA GLU A 79 90.85 20.59 48.72
C GLU A 79 91.48 20.99 50.07
N ASP A 80 92.49 20.23 50.49
CA ASP A 80 93.65 20.74 51.24
C ASP A 80 94.29 21.87 50.41
N GLY A 81 94.85 22.96 50.91
CA GLY A 81 95.33 23.37 52.22
C GLY A 81 96.34 24.51 52.00
N VAL A 82 96.89 25.03 53.11
CA VAL A 82 98.08 25.90 53.22
C VAL A 82 97.85 27.43 53.31
N HIS A 83 97.74 27.86 54.58
CA HIS A 83 98.39 29.00 55.27
C HIS A 83 98.60 30.36 54.57
N PRO A 84 98.31 31.45 55.31
CA PRO A 84 99.39 32.38 55.62
C PRO A 84 99.46 32.85 57.09
N SER A 85 100.68 32.70 57.63
CA SER A 85 101.48 33.70 58.36
C SER A 85 100.80 34.60 59.41
N THR A 86 101.07 34.22 60.66
CA THR A 86 100.92 34.99 61.90
C THR A 86 101.78 36.26 61.90
N GLN A 87 101.16 37.44 62.07
CA GLN A 87 101.84 38.63 62.58
C GLN A 87 101.09 39.22 63.79
N PRO A 88 101.78 39.55 64.89
CA PRO A 88 101.15 40.11 66.08
C PRO A 88 101.03 41.63 65.92
N ARG A 89 99.81 42.15 65.74
CA ARG A 89 99.56 43.60 65.77
C ARG A 89 99.03 44.05 67.13
N LYS A 90 99.75 45.05 67.64
CA LYS A 90 99.69 45.64 68.96
C LYS A 90 98.33 46.27 69.24
N ARG A 91 97.79 45.97 70.43
CA ARG A 91 96.63 46.60 71.03
C ARG A 91 96.93 48.07 71.33
N ALA A 92 96.11 48.96 70.77
CA ALA A 92 95.79 50.26 71.35
C ALA A 92 94.34 50.56 70.95
N SER A 93 93.40 50.09 71.77
CA SER A 93 91.98 50.36 71.60
C SER A 93 91.66 51.75 72.13
N THR A 94 91.64 52.74 71.25
CA THR A 94 90.86 53.96 71.46
C THR A 94 89.39 53.60 71.28
N THR A 95 88.63 53.64 72.38
CA THR A 95 87.20 53.31 72.45
C THR A 95 86.35 54.02 71.39
N GLY A 96 86.76 55.20 70.91
CA GLY A 96 86.08 55.93 69.84
C GLY A 96 86.13 55.26 68.45
N THR A 97 87.20 54.55 68.09
CA THR A 97 87.32 53.90 66.76
C THR A 97 86.51 52.61 66.67
N ARG A 98 86.28 51.94 67.80
CA ARG A 98 85.41 50.74 67.89
C ARG A 98 83.93 51.09 67.78
N LEU A 99 83.52 52.21 68.36
CA LEU A 99 82.14 52.68 68.28
C LEU A 99 81.78 53.01 66.82
N ALA A 100 82.65 53.74 66.11
CA ALA A 100 82.43 54.10 64.71
C ALA A 100 82.41 52.89 63.75
N LEU A 101 83.21 51.85 64.01
CA LEU A 101 83.16 50.60 63.26
C LEU A 101 81.86 49.84 63.54
N TRP A 102 81.43 49.79 64.80
CA TRP A 102 80.16 49.15 65.17
C TRP A 102 78.95 49.88 64.57
N GLU A 103 78.91 51.22 64.61
CA GLU A 103 77.85 52.03 63.98
C GLU A 103 77.79 51.81 62.46
N ARG A 104 78.95 51.66 61.80
CA ARG A 104 79.02 51.34 60.37
C ARG A 104 78.54 49.92 60.08
N GLU A 105 78.93 48.94 60.89
CA GLU A 105 78.44 47.56 60.78
C GLU A 105 76.93 47.47 60.99
N GLU A 106 76.38 48.21 61.96
CA GLU A 106 74.92 48.28 62.18
C GLU A 106 74.21 48.98 61.02
N ALA A 107 74.77 50.07 60.47
CA ALA A 107 74.21 50.72 59.27
C ALA A 107 74.25 49.80 58.03
N GLU A 108 75.32 49.02 57.85
CA GLU A 108 75.44 48.03 56.77
C GLU A 108 74.47 46.86 56.96
N LYS A 109 74.28 46.36 58.20
CA LYS A 109 73.24 45.36 58.52
C LYS A 109 71.85 45.89 58.23
N HIS A 110 71.52 47.09 58.68
CA HIS A 110 70.23 47.72 58.39
C HIS A 110 70.02 47.93 56.88
N SER A 111 71.05 48.32 56.13
CA SER A 111 70.99 48.43 54.67
C SER A 111 70.76 47.08 53.99
N LEU A 112 71.45 46.02 54.43
CA LEU A 112 71.25 44.65 53.93
C LEU A 112 69.87 44.10 54.31
N GLU A 113 69.37 44.40 55.51
CA GLU A 113 68.02 44.06 55.93
C GLU A 113 66.97 44.78 55.10
N GLN A 114 67.17 46.07 54.79
CA GLN A 114 66.31 46.83 53.87
C GLN A 114 66.31 46.22 52.46
N GLN A 115 67.49 45.84 51.94
CA GLN A 115 67.58 45.17 50.63
C GLN A 115 66.89 43.79 50.63
N ARG A 116 67.04 43.02 51.71
CA ARG A 116 66.33 41.73 51.89
C ARG A 116 64.81 41.95 51.95
N ALA A 117 64.35 42.93 52.71
CA ALA A 117 62.94 43.27 52.81
C ALA A 117 62.37 43.72 51.46
N GLN A 118 63.09 44.57 50.72
CA GLN A 118 62.72 44.98 49.36
C GLN A 118 62.63 43.79 48.39
N ARG A 119 63.59 42.86 48.45
CA ARG A 119 63.57 41.65 47.62
C ARG A 119 62.40 40.72 47.97
N ILE A 120 62.08 40.54 49.25
CA ILE A 120 60.91 39.77 49.69
C ILE A 120 59.62 40.43 49.20
N ALA A 121 59.48 41.74 49.38
CA ALA A 121 58.32 42.48 48.90
C ALA A 121 58.17 42.38 47.37
N ALA A 122 59.26 42.47 46.61
CA ALA A 122 59.23 42.28 45.16
C ALA A 122 58.79 40.86 44.75
N LEU A 123 59.26 39.83 45.46
CA LEU A 123 58.82 38.44 45.23
C LEU A 123 57.35 38.24 45.60
N ASP A 124 56.85 38.88 46.65
CA ASP A 124 55.44 38.78 47.03
C ASP A 124 54.53 39.48 46.01
N VAL A 125 54.93 40.63 45.48
CA VAL A 125 54.23 41.27 44.35
C VAL A 125 54.25 40.36 43.11
N GLN A 126 55.39 39.72 42.81
CA GLN A 126 55.46 38.76 41.70
C GLN A 126 54.51 37.57 41.91
N ARG A 127 54.48 36.98 43.12
CA ARG A 127 53.56 35.88 43.46
C ARG A 127 52.10 36.31 43.36
N GLN A 128 51.77 37.52 43.80
CA GLN A 128 50.40 38.07 43.66
C GLN A 128 50.01 38.22 42.19
N ASN A 129 50.90 38.76 41.35
CA ASN A 129 50.66 38.88 39.92
C ASN A 129 50.51 37.51 39.24
N GLU A 130 51.35 36.53 39.61
CA GLU A 130 51.25 35.16 39.11
C GLU A 130 49.97 34.46 39.56
N ALA A 131 49.50 34.72 40.79
CA ALA A 131 48.25 34.20 41.31
C ALA A 131 47.05 34.78 40.54
N VAL A 132 47.00 36.09 40.32
CA VAL A 132 45.96 36.75 39.51
C VAL A 132 45.98 36.21 38.07
N ALA A 133 47.16 36.10 37.46
CA ALA A 133 47.29 35.53 36.11
C ALA A 133 46.91 34.04 36.05
N ALA A 134 47.07 33.29 37.14
CA ALA A 134 46.58 31.91 37.23
C ALA A 134 45.06 31.85 37.31
N GLU A 135 44.43 32.73 38.10
CA GLU A 135 42.97 32.85 38.20
C GLU A 135 42.34 33.27 36.87
N GLU A 136 42.93 34.23 36.16
CA GLU A 136 42.47 34.66 34.84
C GLU A 136 42.56 33.52 33.81
N ARG A 137 43.64 32.74 33.83
CA ARG A 137 43.79 31.54 32.97
C ARG A 137 42.73 30.48 33.29
N GLN A 138 42.46 30.23 34.57
CA GLN A 138 41.42 29.31 34.97
C GLN A 138 40.03 29.82 34.57
N ALA A 139 39.76 31.12 34.69
CA ALA A 139 38.50 31.72 34.28
C ALA A 139 38.33 31.67 32.76
N ALA A 140 39.38 31.93 31.98
CA ALA A 140 39.36 31.83 30.52
C ALA A 140 39.13 30.38 30.07
N TRP A 141 39.80 29.41 30.70
CA TRP A 141 39.57 27.99 30.43
C TRP A 141 38.13 27.57 30.73
N LYS A 142 37.58 27.98 31.87
CA LYS A 142 36.17 27.70 32.23
C LYS A 142 35.20 28.28 31.21
N ARG A 143 35.39 29.54 30.78
CA ARG A 143 34.54 30.15 29.74
C ARG A 143 34.59 29.38 28.42
N SER A 144 35.80 29.02 27.98
CA SER A 144 35.96 28.23 26.75
C SER A 144 35.28 26.86 26.85
N GLU A 145 35.33 26.23 28.04
CA GLU A 145 34.69 24.94 28.28
C GLU A 145 33.16 25.07 28.35
N ASP A 146 32.65 26.12 28.98
CA ASP A 146 31.22 26.44 29.03
C ASP A 146 30.68 26.71 27.62
N GLU A 147 31.40 27.49 26.80
CA GLU A 147 31.05 27.74 25.40
C GLU A 147 31.04 26.45 24.56
N ARG A 148 32.01 25.55 24.79
CA ARG A 148 32.07 24.24 24.14
C ARG A 148 30.85 23.39 24.51
N LEU A 149 30.52 23.32 25.80
CA LEU A 149 29.36 22.57 26.30
C LEU A 149 28.03 23.16 25.83
N GLU A 150 27.92 24.49 25.75
CA GLU A 150 26.77 25.16 25.15
C GLU A 150 26.64 24.83 23.66
N GLY A 151 27.76 24.83 22.92
CA GLY A 151 27.80 24.42 21.53
C GLY A 151 27.29 22.99 21.34
N GLU A 152 27.76 22.04 22.16
CA GLU A 152 27.31 20.65 22.15
C GLU A 152 25.82 20.52 22.48
N ARG A 153 25.34 21.25 23.50
CA ARG A 153 23.90 21.29 23.85
C ARG A 153 23.06 21.82 22.70
N ARG A 154 23.49 22.89 22.03
CA ARG A 154 22.78 23.46 20.86
C ARG A 154 22.73 22.45 19.71
N GLN A 155 23.83 21.75 19.44
CA GLN A 155 23.85 20.70 18.42
C GLN A 155 22.93 19.53 18.76
N PHE A 156 22.90 19.13 20.03
CA PHE A 156 22.00 18.07 20.50
C PHE A 156 20.53 18.46 20.31
N LEU A 157 20.14 19.65 20.78
CA LEU A 157 18.77 20.15 20.62
C LEU A 157 18.37 20.33 19.15
N ALA A 158 19.30 20.78 18.30
CA ALA A 158 19.04 20.90 16.87
C ALA A 158 18.77 19.53 16.21
N LYS A 159 19.55 18.50 16.56
CA LYS A 159 19.33 17.12 16.08
C LYS A 159 18.02 16.54 16.59
N GLU A 160 17.65 16.84 17.83
CA GLU A 160 16.41 16.38 18.43
C GLU A 160 15.20 17.03 17.74
N ALA A 161 15.25 18.34 17.50
CA ALA A 161 14.23 19.07 16.73
C ALA A 161 14.11 18.56 15.28
N GLU A 162 15.22 18.24 14.62
CA GLU A 162 15.20 17.64 13.27
C GLU A 162 14.53 16.26 13.28
N ARG A 163 14.83 15.42 14.29
CA ARG A 163 14.19 14.11 14.46
C ARG A 163 12.70 14.24 14.74
N GLU A 164 12.28 15.19 15.56
CA GLU A 164 10.87 15.46 15.83
C GLU A 164 10.15 15.95 14.57
N ALA A 165 10.76 16.85 13.80
CA ALA A 165 10.20 17.31 12.52
C ALA A 165 10.05 16.16 11.51
N ALA A 166 11.04 15.26 11.42
CA ALA A 166 10.97 14.07 10.57
C ALA A 166 9.85 13.11 11.02
N ASN A 167 9.70 12.89 12.32
CA ASN A 167 8.63 12.06 12.88
C ASN A 167 7.24 12.67 12.60
N LEU A 168 7.09 13.99 12.75
CA LEU A 168 5.84 14.69 12.46
C LEU A 168 5.46 14.55 10.97
N LYS A 169 6.45 14.72 10.08
CA LYS A 169 6.24 14.54 8.64
C LYS A 169 5.80 13.12 8.30
N LEU A 170 6.46 12.11 8.88
CA LEU A 170 6.07 10.71 8.69
C LEU A 170 4.66 10.44 9.23
N ALA A 171 4.27 11.05 10.35
CA ALA A 171 2.93 10.93 10.89
C ALA A 171 1.87 11.61 10.00
N GLU A 172 2.21 12.73 9.34
CA GLU A 172 1.35 13.36 8.33
C GLU A 172 1.20 12.49 7.09
N GLU A 173 2.29 11.94 6.55
CA GLU A 173 2.28 11.03 5.41
C GLU A 173 1.44 9.77 5.74
N ASN A 174 1.62 9.17 6.92
CA ASN A 174 0.82 8.03 7.35
C ASN A 174 -0.67 8.40 7.46
N ARG A 175 -1.02 9.57 8.01
CA ARG A 175 -2.41 10.03 8.07
C ARG A 175 -3.02 10.20 6.68
N GLN A 176 -2.28 10.76 5.73
CA GLN A 176 -2.74 10.90 4.35
C GLN A 176 -2.93 9.54 3.68
N MET A 177 -1.99 8.61 3.88
CA MET A 177 -2.11 7.25 3.37
C MET A 177 -3.34 6.53 3.94
N PHE A 178 -3.60 6.65 5.24
CA PHE A 178 -4.80 6.06 5.84
C PHE A 178 -6.09 6.72 5.33
N ALA A 179 -6.11 8.04 5.16
CA ALA A 179 -7.27 8.74 4.60
C ALA A 179 -7.55 8.29 3.15
N GLN A 180 -6.51 8.15 2.32
CA GLN A 180 -6.64 7.62 0.96
C GLN A 180 -7.15 6.18 0.95
N GLN A 181 -6.62 5.32 1.82
CA GLN A 181 -7.11 3.94 1.95
C GLN A 181 -8.57 3.89 2.39
N GLU A 182 -8.99 4.76 3.30
CA GLU A 182 -10.38 4.86 3.74
C GLU A 182 -11.31 5.32 2.61
N GLU A 183 -10.90 6.33 1.83
CA GLU A 183 -11.63 6.79 0.64
C GLU A 183 -11.74 5.69 -0.44
N ASP A 184 -10.65 4.97 -0.71
CA ASP A 184 -10.63 3.87 -1.68
C ASP A 184 -11.55 2.72 -1.24
N MET A 185 -11.48 2.32 0.04
CA MET A 185 -12.36 1.30 0.62
C MET A 185 -13.83 1.74 0.59
N ALA A 186 -14.13 3.00 0.88
CA ALA A 186 -15.48 3.55 0.80
C ALA A 186 -15.99 3.59 -0.65
N ALA A 187 -15.14 3.94 -1.62
CA ALA A 187 -15.47 3.93 -3.03
C ALA A 187 -15.73 2.50 -3.54
N GLU A 188 -14.97 1.51 -3.08
CA GLU A 188 -15.19 0.10 -3.39
C GLU A 188 -16.51 -0.41 -2.78
N GLN A 189 -16.79 -0.07 -1.52
CA GLN A 189 -18.07 -0.39 -0.88
C GLN A 189 -19.25 0.24 -1.62
N ALA A 190 -19.13 1.50 -2.06
CA ALA A 190 -20.16 2.16 -2.84
C ALA A 190 -20.42 1.46 -4.18
N LYS A 191 -19.37 1.01 -4.88
CA LYS A 191 -19.51 0.21 -6.11
C LYS A 191 -20.19 -1.13 -5.85
N LEU A 192 -19.84 -1.82 -4.77
CA LEU A 192 -20.47 -3.09 -4.38
C LEU A 192 -21.95 -2.90 -4.02
N ASP A 193 -22.30 -1.80 -3.34
CA ASP A 193 -23.69 -1.47 -3.01
C ASP A 193 -24.49 -1.10 -4.26
N GLU A 194 -23.90 -0.38 -5.21
CA GLU A 194 -24.52 -0.09 -6.50
C GLU A 194 -24.76 -1.37 -7.30
N GLU A 195 -23.77 -2.27 -7.37
CA GLU A 195 -23.90 -3.57 -8.04
C GLU A 195 -24.95 -4.45 -7.35
N ARG A 196 -24.99 -4.47 -6.02
CA ARG A 196 -26.03 -5.17 -5.26
C ARG A 196 -27.42 -4.60 -5.57
N ARG A 197 -27.56 -3.27 -5.61
CA ARG A 197 -28.83 -2.61 -5.99
C ARG A 197 -29.23 -2.97 -7.41
N ARG A 198 -28.28 -3.00 -8.35
CA ARG A 198 -28.48 -3.44 -9.74
C ARG A 198 -28.96 -4.88 -9.78
N GLN A 199 -28.36 -5.78 -9.01
CA GLN A 199 -28.81 -7.17 -8.93
C GLN A 199 -30.20 -7.31 -8.32
N VAL A 200 -30.51 -6.55 -7.27
CA VAL A 200 -31.86 -6.52 -6.69
C VAL A 200 -32.87 -6.00 -7.71
N GLN A 201 -32.51 -4.97 -8.48
CA GLN A 201 -33.36 -4.42 -9.53
C GLN A 201 -33.60 -5.44 -10.65
N LEU A 202 -32.54 -6.10 -11.15
CA LEU A 202 -32.65 -7.18 -12.14
C LEU A 202 -33.48 -8.35 -11.59
N LYS A 203 -33.29 -8.72 -10.33
CA LYS A 203 -34.08 -9.76 -9.67
C LYS A 203 -35.54 -9.34 -9.57
N LYS A 204 -35.83 -8.09 -9.20
CA LYS A 204 -37.18 -7.53 -9.14
C LYS A 204 -37.81 -7.42 -10.53
N GLU A 205 -37.05 -7.17 -11.59
CA GLU A 205 -37.54 -7.20 -12.97
C GLU A 205 -37.85 -8.64 -13.42
N ARG A 206 -37.05 -9.62 -13.00
CA ARG A 206 -37.32 -11.05 -13.21
C ARG A 206 -38.53 -11.55 -12.41
N GLU A 207 -38.71 -11.06 -11.18
CA GLU A 207 -39.78 -11.43 -10.25
C GLU A 207 -41.01 -10.52 -10.35
N ALA A 208 -40.92 -9.41 -11.10
CA ALA A 208 -42.07 -8.58 -11.44
C ALA A 208 -43.11 -9.53 -12.03
N PRO A 209 -44.36 -9.47 -11.54
CA PRO A 209 -45.37 -10.43 -11.94
C PRO A 209 -45.49 -10.34 -13.45
N LYS A 210 -44.94 -11.35 -14.15
CA LYS A 210 -45.38 -11.68 -15.49
C LYS A 210 -46.88 -11.71 -15.37
N VAL A 211 -47.54 -10.89 -16.19
CA VAL A 211 -48.97 -10.97 -16.48
C VAL A 211 -49.37 -12.42 -16.30
N LEU A 212 -50.23 -12.71 -15.31
CA LEU A 212 -50.68 -14.06 -15.01
C LEU A 212 -51.23 -14.64 -16.31
N LEU A 213 -50.40 -15.42 -17.00
CA LEU A 213 -50.75 -16.11 -18.22
C LEU A 213 -51.29 -17.45 -17.75
N GLY A 214 -52.59 -17.65 -17.98
CA GLY A 214 -53.29 -18.86 -17.57
C GLY A 214 -52.60 -20.14 -18.07
N ASP A 215 -52.75 -21.19 -17.27
CA ASP A 215 -52.02 -22.47 -17.25
C ASP A 215 -52.12 -23.35 -18.53
N ALA A 216 -52.14 -22.79 -19.74
CA ALA A 216 -52.18 -23.58 -20.99
C ALA A 216 -51.37 -23.02 -22.17
N ASP A 217 -51.06 -21.72 -22.24
CA ASP A 217 -50.47 -21.07 -23.45
C ASP A 217 -49.07 -20.43 -23.22
N GLU A 218 -48.38 -20.81 -22.14
CA GLU A 218 -47.24 -20.09 -21.53
C GLU A 218 -45.99 -19.89 -22.42
N PHE A 219 -45.88 -20.53 -23.60
CA PHE A 219 -44.72 -20.40 -24.51
C PHE A 219 -45.11 -20.13 -25.97
N SER A 220 -46.30 -19.56 -26.16
CA SER A 220 -46.81 -19.12 -27.45
C SER A 220 -46.19 -17.78 -27.85
N TYR A 221 -45.05 -17.80 -28.53
CA TYR A 221 -44.50 -16.60 -29.18
C TYR A 221 -45.39 -16.18 -30.35
N HIS A 222 -45.69 -14.88 -30.44
CA HIS A 222 -46.36 -14.33 -31.62
C HIS A 222 -45.36 -14.18 -32.76
N LEU A 223 -45.81 -14.37 -34.00
CA LEU A 223 -44.96 -14.11 -35.16
C LEU A 223 -44.91 -12.59 -35.41
N GLN A 224 -43.73 -12.08 -35.73
CA GLN A 224 -43.57 -10.69 -36.17
C GLN A 224 -44.56 -10.35 -37.30
N ALA A 225 -45.08 -9.11 -37.29
CA ALA A 225 -45.99 -8.64 -38.32
C ALA A 225 -45.40 -8.85 -39.73
N GLY A 226 -46.15 -9.52 -40.61
CA GLY A 226 -45.71 -9.85 -41.97
C GLY A 226 -44.76 -11.07 -42.09
N MET A 227 -44.33 -11.67 -40.98
CA MET A 227 -43.47 -12.86 -41.00
C MET A 227 -44.15 -14.06 -41.66
N ALA A 228 -45.42 -14.31 -41.34
CA ALA A 228 -46.18 -15.41 -41.95
C ALA A 228 -46.26 -15.29 -43.48
N GLU A 229 -46.40 -14.06 -43.99
CA GLU A 229 -46.40 -13.80 -45.44
C GLU A 229 -45.01 -14.02 -46.05
N LYS A 230 -43.94 -13.61 -45.36
CA LYS A 230 -42.55 -13.86 -45.78
C LYS A 230 -42.23 -15.34 -45.83
N VAL A 231 -42.59 -16.13 -44.81
CA VAL A 231 -42.38 -17.59 -44.81
C VAL A 231 -43.20 -18.26 -45.92
N LYS A 232 -44.45 -17.82 -46.14
CA LYS A 232 -45.27 -18.31 -47.24
C LYS A 232 -44.68 -17.95 -48.61
N ALA A 233 -44.10 -16.77 -48.76
CA ALA A 233 -43.42 -16.33 -49.98
C ALA A 233 -42.13 -17.14 -50.20
N PHE A 234 -41.33 -17.34 -49.14
CA PHE A 234 -40.12 -18.16 -49.14
C PHE A 234 -40.42 -19.59 -49.63
N ARG A 235 -41.45 -20.24 -49.09
CA ARG A 235 -41.86 -21.58 -49.54
C ARG A 235 -42.36 -21.62 -50.99
N ARG A 236 -43.02 -20.57 -51.47
CA ARG A 236 -43.64 -20.56 -52.82
C ARG A 236 -42.69 -20.13 -53.93
N LYS A 237 -41.75 -19.23 -53.63
CA LYS A 237 -40.90 -18.54 -54.62
C LYS A 237 -39.41 -18.75 -54.37
N GLY A 238 -39.05 -19.39 -53.26
CA GLY A 238 -37.66 -19.57 -52.89
C GLY A 238 -36.92 -20.50 -53.85
N ARG A 239 -35.62 -20.28 -53.95
CA ARG A 239 -34.67 -21.02 -54.79
C ARG A 239 -33.62 -21.69 -53.92
N GLY A 240 -32.80 -22.55 -54.51
CA GLY A 240 -31.66 -23.16 -53.84
C GLY A 240 -30.78 -22.12 -53.14
N GLY A 241 -30.45 -22.37 -51.88
CA GLY A 241 -29.64 -21.50 -51.03
C GLY A 241 -30.41 -20.37 -50.35
N ASP A 242 -31.70 -20.17 -50.64
CA ASP A 242 -32.49 -19.19 -49.89
C ASP A 242 -32.60 -19.63 -48.42
N THR A 243 -32.29 -18.70 -47.51
CA THR A 243 -32.20 -18.96 -46.07
C THR A 243 -32.91 -17.88 -45.25
N LEU A 244 -33.68 -18.28 -44.24
CA LEU A 244 -34.25 -17.41 -43.21
C LEU A 244 -33.72 -17.81 -41.85
N ILE A 245 -33.06 -16.87 -41.17
CA ILE A 245 -32.60 -17.03 -39.79
C ILE A 245 -33.54 -16.25 -38.88
N MET A 246 -34.04 -16.91 -37.84
CA MET A 246 -35.04 -16.39 -36.94
C MET A 246 -34.58 -16.53 -35.48
N GLN A 247 -34.97 -15.55 -34.66
CA GLN A 247 -34.66 -15.46 -33.25
C GLN A 247 -35.94 -15.20 -32.44
N ILE A 248 -36.04 -15.83 -31.27
CA ILE A 248 -37.03 -15.46 -30.26
C ILE A 248 -36.53 -14.24 -29.48
N LYS A 249 -37.29 -13.15 -29.51
CA LYS A 249 -37.11 -12.00 -28.61
C LYS A 249 -38.00 -12.18 -27.38
N HIS A 250 -37.44 -12.75 -26.31
CA HIS A 250 -38.20 -13.07 -25.08
C HIS A 250 -38.85 -11.84 -24.44
N GLU A 251 -38.21 -10.66 -24.52
CA GLU A 251 -38.73 -9.40 -23.97
C GLU A 251 -40.04 -8.96 -24.65
N LEU A 252 -40.17 -9.25 -25.94
CA LEU A 252 -41.34 -8.89 -26.76
C LEU A 252 -42.35 -10.03 -26.89
N ASN A 253 -42.02 -11.22 -26.36
CA ASN A 253 -42.76 -12.47 -26.61
C ASN A 253 -43.03 -12.72 -28.11
N GLU A 254 -42.03 -12.44 -28.95
CA GLU A 254 -42.17 -12.44 -30.41
C GLU A 254 -41.05 -13.23 -31.10
N LEU A 255 -41.41 -13.99 -32.14
CA LEU A 255 -40.47 -14.61 -33.08
C LEU A 255 -40.23 -13.68 -34.27
N GLN A 256 -38.98 -13.30 -34.48
CA GLN A 256 -38.57 -12.34 -35.50
C GLN A 256 -37.64 -12.97 -36.52
N ILE A 257 -37.72 -12.50 -37.77
CA ILE A 257 -36.71 -12.81 -38.80
C ILE A 257 -35.54 -11.85 -38.58
N GLU A 258 -34.40 -12.39 -38.18
CA GLU A 258 -33.17 -11.62 -37.99
C GLU A 258 -32.46 -11.40 -39.32
N GLU A 259 -32.38 -12.45 -40.14
CA GLU A 259 -31.68 -12.41 -41.42
C GLU A 259 -32.45 -13.19 -42.49
N ALA A 260 -32.44 -12.65 -43.72
CA ALA A 260 -33.00 -13.30 -44.90
C ALA A 260 -31.98 -13.18 -46.03
N ALA A 261 -31.39 -14.30 -46.40
CA ALA A 261 -30.36 -14.38 -47.44
C ALA A 261 -30.90 -15.18 -48.65
N THR A 262 -30.47 -14.81 -49.85
CA THR A 262 -30.84 -15.52 -51.09
C THR A 262 -29.59 -16.12 -51.73
N GLY A 263 -29.61 -17.41 -52.04
CA GLY A 263 -28.46 -18.10 -52.63
C GLY A 263 -27.23 -18.23 -51.70
N MET A 264 -27.46 -18.33 -50.38
CA MET A 264 -26.41 -18.59 -49.39
C MET A 264 -25.94 -20.05 -49.49
N SER A 265 -24.63 -20.28 -49.54
CA SER A 265 -24.08 -21.63 -49.52
C SER A 265 -24.19 -22.24 -48.11
N LEU A 266 -24.04 -23.56 -47.99
CA LEU A 266 -24.04 -24.22 -46.67
C LEU A 266 -22.84 -23.82 -45.82
N GLU A 267 -21.68 -23.59 -46.44
CA GLU A 267 -20.47 -23.11 -45.77
C GLU A 267 -20.69 -21.69 -45.20
N ASP A 268 -21.22 -20.77 -46.01
CA ASP A 268 -21.55 -19.41 -45.53
C ASP A 268 -22.59 -19.43 -44.40
N LEU A 269 -23.54 -20.37 -44.45
CA LEU A 269 -24.53 -20.55 -43.40
C LEU A 269 -23.89 -21.10 -42.11
N ALA A 270 -22.97 -22.05 -42.21
CA ALA A 270 -22.23 -22.58 -41.07
C ALA A 270 -21.39 -21.48 -40.40
N ASP A 271 -20.64 -20.70 -41.18
CA ASP A 271 -19.87 -19.54 -40.68
C ASP A 271 -20.80 -18.56 -39.94
N ARG A 272 -21.99 -18.31 -40.51
CA ARG A 272 -22.97 -17.42 -39.89
C ARG A 272 -23.54 -17.97 -38.58
N LEU A 273 -23.73 -19.29 -38.49
CA LEU A 273 -24.13 -19.94 -37.25
C LEU A 273 -23.01 -19.93 -36.20
N GLU A 274 -21.75 -19.99 -36.61
CA GLU A 274 -20.59 -19.87 -35.71
C GLU A 274 -20.53 -18.48 -35.05
N ASP A 275 -20.79 -17.41 -35.80
CA ASP A 275 -20.95 -16.06 -35.25
C ASP A 275 -21.99 -16.03 -34.11
N PHE A 276 -23.15 -16.69 -34.32
CA PHE A 276 -24.21 -16.75 -33.30
C PHE A 276 -23.85 -17.70 -32.13
N ALA A 277 -23.09 -18.74 -32.41
CA ALA A 277 -22.56 -19.68 -31.42
C ALA A 277 -21.65 -18.97 -30.42
N LEU A 278 -20.78 -18.06 -30.90
CA LEU A 278 -19.87 -17.26 -30.08
C LEU A 278 -20.62 -16.37 -29.08
N VAL A 279 -21.77 -15.83 -29.49
CA VAL A 279 -22.65 -15.04 -28.61
C VAL A 279 -23.50 -15.93 -27.68
N GLY A 280 -23.55 -17.24 -27.94
CA GLY A 280 -24.29 -18.22 -27.14
C GLY A 280 -25.80 -18.11 -27.29
N GLN A 281 -26.29 -17.75 -28.49
CA GLN A 281 -27.72 -17.57 -28.74
C GLN A 281 -28.28 -18.59 -29.74
N PRO A 282 -29.32 -19.36 -29.37
CA PRO A 282 -29.98 -20.27 -30.30
C PRO A 282 -30.65 -19.56 -31.47
N ARG A 283 -30.80 -20.26 -32.59
CA ARG A 283 -31.44 -19.77 -33.81
C ARG A 283 -32.29 -20.84 -34.47
N TYR A 284 -33.34 -20.40 -35.13
CA TYR A 284 -34.09 -21.21 -36.08
C TYR A 284 -33.68 -20.84 -37.49
N VAL A 285 -33.47 -21.84 -38.33
CA VAL A 285 -33.07 -21.65 -39.73
C VAL A 285 -34.05 -22.40 -40.62
N LEU A 286 -34.60 -21.72 -41.62
CA LEU A 286 -35.23 -22.35 -42.76
C LEU A 286 -34.28 -22.21 -43.95
N HIS A 287 -33.85 -23.32 -44.52
CA HIS A 287 -32.94 -23.33 -45.67
C HIS A 287 -33.55 -24.16 -46.80
N ILE A 288 -33.52 -23.64 -48.03
CA ILE A 288 -33.95 -24.37 -49.22
C ILE A 288 -32.73 -25.05 -49.83
N HIS A 289 -32.63 -26.36 -49.66
CA HIS A 289 -31.56 -27.14 -50.26
C HIS A 289 -31.90 -27.45 -51.72
N GLU A 290 -30.97 -27.26 -52.64
CA GLU A 290 -31.12 -27.70 -54.03
C GLU A 290 -30.52 -29.09 -54.19
N PHE A 291 -31.36 -30.08 -54.50
CA PHE A 291 -30.93 -31.46 -54.63
C PHE A 291 -31.20 -32.02 -56.02
N ALA A 292 -30.14 -32.39 -56.73
CA ALA A 292 -30.22 -33.09 -58.00
C ALA A 292 -30.27 -34.61 -57.77
N HIS A 293 -31.40 -35.22 -58.09
CA HIS A 293 -31.60 -36.66 -58.06
C HIS A 293 -30.83 -37.35 -59.18
N LYS A 294 -30.48 -38.63 -58.98
CA LYS A 294 -29.80 -39.47 -59.99
C LYS A 294 -30.59 -39.65 -61.29
N ASP A 295 -31.90 -39.46 -61.25
CA ASP A 295 -32.79 -39.53 -62.42
C ASP A 295 -32.85 -38.21 -63.23
N GLY A 296 -32.10 -37.19 -62.81
CA GLY A 296 -32.03 -35.88 -63.45
C GLY A 296 -33.09 -34.87 -62.97
N ARG A 297 -33.95 -35.25 -62.01
CA ARG A 297 -34.88 -34.29 -61.39
C ARG A 297 -34.15 -33.43 -60.38
N VAL A 298 -34.56 -32.17 -60.24
CA VAL A 298 -34.08 -31.29 -59.16
C VAL A 298 -35.25 -31.04 -58.20
N SER A 299 -35.00 -31.24 -56.91
CA SER A 299 -35.93 -30.93 -55.84
C SER A 299 -35.40 -29.81 -54.95
N TYR A 300 -36.33 -29.10 -54.30
CA TYR A 300 -36.04 -27.98 -53.41
C TYR A 300 -36.62 -28.23 -52.01
N PRO A 301 -36.16 -29.26 -51.29
CA PRO A 301 -36.62 -29.52 -49.93
C PRO A 301 -36.25 -28.38 -48.99
N ILE A 302 -37.17 -28.05 -48.09
CA ILE A 302 -36.97 -27.06 -47.04
C ILE A 302 -36.49 -27.79 -45.78
N ALA A 303 -35.29 -27.46 -45.33
CA ALA A 303 -34.77 -27.89 -44.05
C ALA A 303 -35.14 -26.87 -42.97
N PHE A 304 -35.76 -27.34 -41.90
CA PHE A 304 -35.98 -26.54 -40.69
C PHE A 304 -34.97 -26.98 -39.64
N VAL A 305 -33.92 -26.18 -39.45
CA VAL A 305 -32.84 -26.46 -38.50
C VAL A 305 -33.05 -25.61 -37.25
N MET A 306 -33.06 -26.26 -36.10
CA MET A 306 -32.98 -25.63 -34.79
C MET A 306 -31.54 -25.70 -34.32
N PHE A 307 -30.83 -24.58 -34.42
CA PHE A 307 -29.45 -24.45 -33.97
C PHE A 307 -29.39 -24.11 -32.48
N MET A 308 -28.72 -24.95 -31.69
CA MET A 308 -28.60 -24.84 -30.24
C MET A 308 -27.16 -25.10 -29.79
N PRO A 309 -26.32 -24.07 -29.66
CA PRO A 309 -24.92 -24.27 -29.27
C PRO A 309 -24.79 -24.95 -27.90
N GLU A 310 -23.72 -25.73 -27.68
CA GLU A 310 -23.60 -26.59 -26.49
C GLU A 310 -23.71 -25.82 -25.16
N ASN A 311 -23.11 -24.63 -25.10
CA ASN A 311 -22.93 -23.79 -23.91
C ASN A 311 -24.10 -22.88 -23.54
N ILE A 312 -25.32 -23.15 -24.02
CA ILE A 312 -26.50 -22.33 -23.69
C ILE A 312 -27.17 -22.76 -22.37
N PRO A 313 -27.70 -21.81 -21.57
CA PRO A 313 -28.41 -22.12 -20.33
C PRO A 313 -29.58 -23.08 -20.56
N VAL A 314 -29.78 -24.05 -19.65
CA VAL A 314 -30.85 -25.06 -19.75
C VAL A 314 -32.24 -24.43 -19.91
N GLN A 315 -32.50 -23.33 -19.21
CA GLN A 315 -33.75 -22.58 -19.34
C GLN A 315 -33.98 -22.11 -20.78
N LEU A 316 -32.92 -21.63 -21.46
CA LEU A 316 -32.99 -21.17 -22.84
C LEU A 316 -33.19 -22.33 -23.83
N LYS A 317 -32.56 -23.50 -23.58
CA LYS A 317 -32.83 -24.73 -24.35
C LYS A 317 -34.31 -25.05 -24.37
N VAL A 318 -34.92 -25.10 -23.18
CA VAL A 318 -36.36 -25.40 -23.03
C VAL A 318 -37.23 -24.38 -23.76
N LEU A 319 -36.88 -23.08 -23.70
CA LEU A 319 -37.63 -22.03 -24.38
C LEU A 319 -37.60 -22.16 -25.91
N TYR A 320 -36.49 -22.64 -26.48
CA TYR A 320 -36.36 -22.86 -27.92
C TYR A 320 -36.89 -24.24 -28.36
N THR A 321 -36.82 -25.28 -27.54
CA THR A 321 -37.33 -26.60 -27.94
C THR A 321 -38.86 -26.67 -27.91
N ARG A 322 -39.52 -26.02 -26.94
CA ARG A 322 -40.98 -26.10 -26.76
C ARG A 322 -41.82 -25.63 -27.95
N PRO A 323 -41.58 -24.46 -28.57
CA PRO A 323 -42.44 -23.96 -29.64
C PRO A 323 -42.22 -24.66 -30.99
N VAL A 324 -41.20 -25.52 -31.13
CA VAL A 324 -40.81 -26.14 -32.40
C VAL A 324 -41.96 -26.86 -33.08
N SER A 325 -42.75 -27.65 -32.36
CA SER A 325 -43.90 -28.36 -32.95
C SER A 325 -44.92 -27.41 -33.57
N LYS A 326 -45.25 -26.32 -32.87
CA LYS A 326 -46.17 -25.27 -33.37
C LYS A 326 -45.55 -24.52 -34.56
N LEU A 327 -44.24 -24.29 -34.55
CA LEU A 327 -43.52 -23.68 -35.67
C LEU A 327 -43.47 -24.59 -36.89
N CYS A 328 -43.32 -25.91 -36.72
CA CYS A 328 -43.42 -26.87 -37.82
C CYS A 328 -44.78 -26.76 -38.54
N GLU A 329 -45.87 -26.72 -37.77
CA GLU A 329 -47.22 -26.54 -38.32
C GLU A 329 -47.38 -25.19 -39.02
N THR A 330 -46.93 -24.11 -38.36
CA THR A 330 -47.04 -22.74 -38.86
C THR A 330 -46.26 -22.52 -40.16
N PHE A 331 -45.03 -23.05 -40.23
CA PHE A 331 -44.19 -22.99 -41.41
C PHE A 331 -44.53 -24.09 -42.43
N SER A 332 -45.44 -25.01 -42.07
CA SER A 332 -45.83 -26.16 -42.88
C SER A 332 -44.63 -27.01 -43.31
N VAL A 333 -43.72 -27.25 -42.39
CA VAL A 333 -42.56 -28.14 -42.55
C VAL A 333 -42.82 -29.42 -41.76
N ASN A 334 -42.48 -30.57 -42.35
CA ASN A 334 -42.84 -31.87 -41.77
C ASN A 334 -41.93 -32.28 -40.62
N LYS A 335 -40.66 -31.87 -40.67
CA LYS A 335 -39.61 -32.27 -39.74
C LYS A 335 -38.72 -31.06 -39.44
N HIS A 336 -38.17 -31.07 -38.23
CA HIS A 336 -37.09 -30.18 -37.84
C HIS A 336 -35.86 -31.01 -37.49
N PHE A 337 -34.69 -30.40 -37.57
CA PHE A 337 -33.40 -31.01 -37.26
C PHE A 337 -32.71 -30.19 -36.18
N ALA A 338 -32.27 -30.83 -35.11
CA ALA A 338 -31.46 -30.17 -34.10
C ALA A 338 -29.99 -30.19 -34.55
N LEU A 339 -29.32 -29.05 -34.45
CA LEU A 339 -27.91 -28.89 -34.75
C LEU A 339 -27.25 -28.21 -33.56
N ASP A 340 -26.24 -28.84 -32.97
CA ASP A 340 -25.55 -28.30 -31.80
C ASP A 340 -24.21 -27.64 -32.16
N ASP A 341 -23.61 -28.08 -33.26
CA ASP A 341 -22.30 -27.65 -33.76
C ASP A 341 -22.44 -27.14 -35.21
N PRO A 342 -22.00 -25.90 -35.52
CA PRO A 342 -22.11 -25.35 -36.87
C PRO A 342 -21.24 -26.08 -37.90
N GLU A 343 -20.08 -26.64 -37.53
CA GLU A 343 -19.20 -27.37 -38.46
C GLU A 343 -19.86 -28.65 -38.98
N SER A 344 -20.78 -29.22 -38.21
CA SER A 344 -21.58 -30.38 -38.59
C SER A 344 -22.61 -30.09 -39.68
N LEU A 345 -22.82 -28.82 -40.05
CA LEU A 345 -23.75 -28.42 -41.12
C LEU A 345 -23.09 -28.53 -42.50
N ASP A 346 -22.96 -29.75 -42.99
CA ASP A 346 -22.51 -30.01 -44.36
C ASP A 346 -23.63 -30.56 -45.26
N GLN A 347 -23.33 -30.68 -46.56
CA GLN A 347 -24.28 -31.18 -47.55
C GLN A 347 -24.69 -32.63 -47.27
N GLU A 348 -23.76 -33.47 -46.81
CA GLU A 348 -24.01 -34.89 -46.58
C GLU A 348 -24.99 -35.08 -45.41
N TRP A 349 -24.72 -34.40 -44.30
CA TRP A 349 -25.58 -34.34 -43.12
C TRP A 349 -26.99 -33.89 -43.49
N LEU A 350 -27.12 -32.78 -44.22
CA LEU A 350 -28.43 -32.22 -44.57
C LEU A 350 -29.25 -33.17 -45.45
N GLU A 351 -28.61 -33.82 -46.43
CA GLU A 351 -29.27 -34.75 -47.33
C GLU A 351 -29.69 -36.06 -46.64
N VAL A 352 -28.92 -36.53 -45.65
CA VAL A 352 -29.29 -37.66 -44.79
C VAL A 352 -30.50 -37.28 -43.93
N GLN A 353 -30.49 -36.10 -43.30
CA GLN A 353 -31.60 -35.61 -42.48
C GLN A 353 -32.90 -35.45 -43.27
N LEU A 354 -32.80 -34.94 -44.50
CA LEU A 354 -33.94 -34.80 -45.42
C LEU A 354 -34.39 -36.13 -46.04
N GLY A 355 -33.67 -37.23 -45.83
CA GLY A 355 -33.98 -38.55 -46.39
C GLY A 355 -33.78 -38.63 -47.91
N LEU A 356 -32.93 -37.76 -48.46
CA LEU A 356 -32.59 -37.70 -49.90
C LEU A 356 -31.48 -38.69 -50.24
N ARG A 357 -30.61 -39.00 -49.28
CA ARG A 357 -29.67 -40.11 -49.31
C ARG A 357 -30.01 -41.12 -48.22
N SER A 358 -29.87 -42.40 -48.55
CA SER A 358 -29.79 -43.46 -47.55
C SER A 358 -28.41 -43.40 -46.89
N ALA A 359 -28.40 -43.30 -45.56
CA ALA A 359 -27.21 -43.28 -44.71
C ALA A 359 -26.33 -44.54 -44.88
#